data_AF-A0A2A4IPF7-F1
#
_entry.id   AF-A0A2A4IPF7-F1
#
_cell.length_a   1.000
_cell.length_b   1.000
_cell.length_c   1.000
_cell.angle_alpha   90.00
_cell.angle_beta   90.00
_cell.angle_gamma   90.00
#
_symmetry.space_group_name_H-M   'P 1'
#
loop_
_entity.id
_entity.type
_entity.pdbx_description
1 polymer ?
#
loop_
_entity_poly.entity_id
_entity_poly.type
_entity_poly.pdbx_seq_one_letter_code
_entity_poly.pdbx_strand_id
1 'polypeptide(L)'
;MNIGAVRSIPAMFVLNFITLGIYHYYWVYYVTLEVEKFTKRKDISPALELLLSIMTCNLYTIYWYNKYGNIIYKEIALKIDENDKDNKSQIIMTVSIIVLLAGVPIIGILCYVLFFGLLVSGMSLVYSDFNFIELIDNPEALLIFFGTILVGFIILFVIIFSLLIPDIIMQKQLNSIWEKIRTKK
;
A
#
# COMPACT_ATOMS: atom_id res chain seq x y z
N MET A 1 -10.64 -10.17 -27.44
CA MET A 1 -9.81 -10.53 -26.28
C MET A 1 -9.76 -9.32 -25.37
N ASN A 2 -10.41 -9.38 -24.20
CA ASN A 2 -10.30 -8.32 -23.18
C ASN A 2 -8.92 -8.48 -22.53
N ILE A 3 -7.95 -7.66 -22.94
CA ILE A 3 -6.55 -7.81 -22.52
C ILE A 3 -6.34 -7.21 -21.12
N GLY A 4 -7.16 -6.24 -20.71
CA GLY A 4 -7.16 -5.67 -19.35
C GLY A 4 -8.53 -5.18 -18.90
N ALA A 5 -8.74 -5.15 -17.58
CA ALA A 5 -9.96 -4.71 -16.94
C ALA A 5 -9.84 -3.28 -16.42
N VAL A 6 -10.84 -2.44 -16.74
CA VAL A 6 -10.98 -1.11 -16.14
C VAL A 6 -11.60 -1.30 -14.76
N ARG A 7 -10.88 -0.91 -13.71
CA ARG A 7 -11.31 -1.06 -12.31
C ARG A 7 -11.63 0.30 -11.72
N SER A 8 -12.73 0.41 -10.97
CA SER A 8 -13.07 1.67 -10.31
C SER A 8 -12.18 1.91 -9.09
N ILE A 9 -11.58 3.09 -9.02
CA ILE A 9 -10.71 3.50 -7.89
C ILE A 9 -11.46 3.45 -6.54
N PRO A 10 -12.73 3.94 -6.44
CA PRO A 10 -13.47 3.85 -5.19
C PRO A 10 -13.70 2.41 -4.72
N ALA A 11 -13.96 1.47 -5.64
CA ALA A 11 -14.16 0.07 -5.27
C ALA A 11 -12.88 -0.58 -4.75
N MET A 12 -11.73 -0.27 -5.37
CA MET A 12 -10.43 -0.74 -4.86
C MET A 12 -10.15 -0.25 -3.44
N PHE A 13 -10.46 1.02 -3.16
CA PHE A 13 -10.28 1.59 -1.84
C PHE A 13 -11.15 0.88 -0.79
N VAL A 14 -12.45 0.70 -1.10
CA VAL A 14 -13.40 0.01 -0.22
C VAL A 14 -13.01 -1.46 -0.02
N LEU A 15 -12.58 -2.16 -1.06
CA LEU A 15 -12.15 -3.55 -0.96
C LEU A 15 -10.90 -3.71 -0.11
N ASN A 16 -9.90 -2.83 -0.25
CA ASN A 16 -8.73 -2.84 0.62
C ASN A 16 -9.07 -2.55 2.08
N PHE A 17 -10.03 -1.65 2.33
CA PHE A 17 -10.52 -1.39 3.69
C PHE A 17 -11.19 -2.62 4.31
N ILE A 18 -12.10 -3.27 3.57
CA ILE A 18 -12.83 -4.46 4.05
C ILE A 18 -11.89 -5.66 4.26
N THR A 19 -10.89 -5.81 3.39
CA THR A 19 -9.97 -6.96 3.42
C THR A 19 -8.69 -6.70 4.23
N LEU A 20 -8.56 -5.53 4.86
CA LEU A 20 -7.37 -5.12 5.63
C LEU A 20 -6.06 -5.32 4.85
N GLY A 21 -6.06 -4.93 3.57
CA GLY A 21 -4.87 -5.01 2.71
C GLY A 21 -4.63 -6.36 2.01
N ILE A 22 -5.45 -7.39 2.24
CA ILE A 22 -5.32 -8.66 1.49
C ILE A 22 -5.63 -8.44 -0.01
N TYR A 23 -6.54 -7.52 -0.32
CA TYR A 23 -6.88 -7.17 -1.71
C TYR A 23 -5.66 -6.67 -2.52
N HIS A 24 -4.66 -6.07 -1.87
CA HIS A 24 -3.40 -5.68 -2.53
C HIS A 24 -2.74 -6.86 -3.28
N TYR A 25 -2.64 -8.03 -2.64
CA TYR A 25 -2.04 -9.23 -3.25
C TYR A 25 -2.84 -9.74 -4.44
N TYR A 26 -4.17 -9.77 -4.31
CA TYR A 26 -5.05 -10.08 -5.43
C TYR A 26 -4.80 -9.11 -6.59
N TRP A 27 -4.73 -7.81 -6.31
CA TRP A 27 -4.52 -6.80 -7.33
C TRP A 27 -3.16 -6.93 -8.04
N VAL A 28 -2.07 -7.13 -7.29
CA VAL A 28 -0.71 -7.37 -7.83
C VAL A 28 -0.72 -8.50 -8.86
N TYR A 29 -1.32 -9.65 -8.52
CA TYR A 29 -1.43 -10.79 -9.42
C TYR A 29 -2.15 -10.46 -10.73
N TYR A 30 -3.31 -9.80 -10.63
CA TYR A 30 -4.11 -9.48 -11.82
C TYR A 30 -3.43 -8.43 -12.71
N VAL A 31 -2.79 -7.41 -12.13
CA VAL A 31 -2.03 -6.44 -12.91
C VAL A 31 -0.86 -7.11 -13.63
N THR A 32 -0.10 -7.97 -12.95
CA THR A 32 0.99 -8.71 -13.60
C THR A 32 0.48 -9.58 -14.75
N LEU A 33 -0.66 -10.25 -14.57
CA LEU A 33 -1.29 -11.07 -15.62
C LEU A 33 -1.74 -10.23 -16.83
N GLU A 34 -2.29 -9.04 -16.61
CA GLU A 34 -2.67 -8.12 -17.69
C GLU A 34 -1.45 -7.63 -18.48
N VAL A 35 -0.38 -7.26 -17.76
CA VAL A 35 0.88 -6.83 -18.36
C VAL A 35 1.54 -7.97 -19.14
N GLU A 36 1.57 -9.19 -18.61
CA GLU A 36 2.06 -10.39 -19.29
C GLU A 36 1.29 -10.63 -20.60
N LYS A 37 -0.05 -10.62 -20.53
CA LYS A 37 -0.91 -10.87 -21.71
C LYS A 37 -0.75 -9.80 -22.79
N PHE A 38 -0.57 -8.54 -22.41
CA PHE A 38 -0.39 -7.44 -23.36
C PHE A 38 1.01 -7.42 -23.97
N THR A 39 2.04 -7.60 -23.16
CA THR A 39 3.45 -7.53 -23.61
C THR A 39 3.92 -8.84 -24.25
N LYS A 40 3.26 -9.97 -23.96
CA LYS A 40 3.63 -11.34 -24.34
C LYS A 40 5.07 -11.71 -23.96
N ARG A 41 5.56 -11.10 -22.88
CA ARG A 41 6.90 -11.31 -22.34
C ARG A 41 6.96 -12.60 -21.53
N LYS A 42 7.97 -13.44 -21.80
CA LYS A 42 8.18 -14.72 -21.10
C LYS A 42 8.89 -14.57 -19.75
N ASP A 43 9.48 -13.41 -19.49
CA ASP A 43 10.17 -13.10 -18.23
C ASP A 43 9.23 -12.60 -17.12
N ILE A 44 7.94 -12.50 -17.43
CA ILE A 44 6.89 -12.08 -16.50
C ILE A 44 6.13 -13.34 -16.05
N SER A 45 6.06 -13.56 -14.74
CA SER A 45 5.29 -14.66 -14.16
C SER A 45 4.45 -14.15 -13.00
N PRO A 46 3.11 -14.02 -13.17
CA PRO A 46 2.22 -13.48 -12.14
C PRO A 46 2.27 -14.25 -10.82
N ALA A 47 2.42 -15.57 -10.89
CA ALA A 47 2.47 -16.43 -9.71
C ALA A 47 3.77 -16.27 -8.92
N LEU A 48 4.92 -16.16 -9.61
CA LEU A 48 6.21 -15.96 -8.95
C LEU A 48 6.31 -14.59 -8.29
N GLU A 49 5.81 -13.55 -8.96
CA GLU A 49 5.84 -12.18 -8.48
C GLU A 49 4.99 -12.04 -7.21
N LEU A 50 3.80 -12.64 -7.21
CA LEU A 50 2.94 -12.73 -6.02
C LEU A 50 3.61 -13.48 -4.86
N LEU A 51 4.20 -14.64 -5.15
CA LEU A 51 4.89 -15.46 -4.16
C LEU A 51 6.05 -14.69 -3.51
N LEU A 52 6.83 -13.95 -4.30
CA LEU A 52 7.91 -13.11 -3.81
C LEU A 52 7.40 -11.95 -2.94
N SER A 53 6.32 -11.28 -3.32
CA SER A 53 5.68 -10.23 -2.51
C SER A 53 5.23 -10.74 -1.13
N ILE A 54 4.67 -11.96 -1.08
CA ILE A 54 4.26 -12.58 0.20
C ILE A 54 5.49 -13.03 1.01
N MET A 55 6.42 -13.74 0.37
CA MET A 55 7.60 -14.32 1.04
C MET A 55 8.53 -13.25 1.63
N THR A 56 8.61 -12.08 1.00
CA THR A 56 9.46 -10.97 1.45
C THR A 56 8.72 -9.95 2.31
N CYS A 57 7.50 -10.26 2.77
CA CYS A 57 6.68 -9.36 3.58
C CYS A 57 6.55 -7.95 2.96
N ASN A 58 6.14 -7.86 1.69
CA ASN A 58 6.00 -6.62 0.90
C ASN A 58 7.29 -5.86 0.55
N LEU A 59 8.48 -6.30 0.95
CA LEU A 59 9.73 -5.67 0.50
C LEU A 59 9.89 -5.78 -1.02
N TYR A 60 9.57 -6.95 -1.59
CA TYR A 60 9.61 -7.16 -3.03
C TYR A 60 8.61 -6.27 -3.78
N THR A 61 7.50 -5.89 -3.16
CA THR A 61 6.49 -5.02 -3.79
C THR A 61 7.10 -3.68 -4.23
N ILE A 62 8.11 -3.15 -3.54
CA ILE A 62 8.85 -1.95 -3.96
C ILE A 62 9.55 -2.18 -5.31
N TYR A 63 10.25 -3.30 -5.45
CA TYR A 63 10.90 -3.68 -6.70
C TYR A 63 9.86 -3.90 -7.81
N TRP A 64 8.76 -4.58 -7.47
CA TRP A 64 7.66 -4.84 -8.39
C TRP A 64 7.09 -3.53 -8.95
N TYR A 65 6.75 -2.55 -8.12
CA TYR A 65 6.24 -1.28 -8.63
C TYR A 65 7.21 -0.58 -9.57
N ASN A 66 8.52 -0.62 -9.30
CA ASN A 66 9.50 -0.03 -10.20
C ASN A 66 9.58 -0.76 -11.54
N LYS A 67 9.59 -2.09 -11.53
CA LYS A 67 9.62 -2.93 -12.73
C LYS A 67 8.35 -2.75 -13.57
N TYR A 68 7.18 -2.95 -12.97
CA TYR A 68 5.89 -2.87 -13.67
C TYR A 68 5.50 -1.44 -14.01
N GLY A 69 5.86 -0.47 -13.16
CA GLY A 69 5.78 0.95 -13.47
C GLY A 69 6.55 1.31 -14.72
N ASN A 70 7.79 0.82 -14.85
CA ASN A 70 8.60 1.05 -16.05
C ASN A 70 7.92 0.48 -17.30
N ILE A 71 7.39 -0.73 -17.21
CA ILE A 71 6.69 -1.39 -18.32
C ILE A 71 5.40 -0.64 -18.69
N ILE A 72 4.57 -0.28 -17.72
CA ILE A 72 3.27 0.36 -17.97
C ILE A 72 3.46 1.78 -18.54
N TYR A 73 4.27 2.61 -17.90
CA TYR A 73 4.40 4.03 -18.27
C TYR A 73 5.38 4.29 -19.43
N LYS A 74 6.26 3.34 -19.80
CA LYS A 74 7.11 3.47 -21.00
C LYS A 74 6.67 2.49 -22.06
N GLU A 75 6.83 1.19 -21.83
CA GLU A 75 6.68 0.21 -22.91
C GLU A 75 5.24 0.15 -23.44
N ILE A 76 4.25 0.08 -22.54
CA ILE A 76 2.84 -0.01 -22.91
C ILE A 76 2.33 1.35 -23.39
N ALA A 77 2.64 2.43 -22.67
CA ALA A 77 2.24 3.78 -23.05
C ALA A 77 2.75 4.18 -24.45
N LEU A 78 4.06 3.99 -24.74
CA LEU A 78 4.66 4.32 -26.04
C LEU A 78 4.08 3.51 -27.19
N LYS A 79 3.67 2.25 -26.96
CA LYS A 79 3.00 1.44 -27.99
C LYS A 79 1.62 1.98 -28.39
N ILE A 80 0.98 2.75 -27.52
CA ILE A 80 -0.36 3.28 -27.73
C ILE A 80 -0.30 4.72 -28.24
N ASP A 81 0.67 5.49 -27.76
CA ASP A 81 0.88 6.91 -28.02
C ASP A 81 2.39 7.24 -28.02
N GLU A 82 2.98 7.39 -29.21
CA GLU A 82 4.43 7.64 -29.37
C GLU A 82 4.91 8.96 -28.75
N ASN A 83 3.99 9.88 -28.45
CA ASN A 83 4.32 11.19 -27.88
C ASN A 83 4.36 11.19 -26.34
N ASP A 84 3.97 10.08 -25.69
CA ASP A 84 3.89 9.94 -24.24
C ASP A 84 5.24 9.47 -23.64
N LYS A 85 6.34 10.20 -23.94
CA LYS A 85 7.65 10.00 -23.31
C LYS A 85 7.71 10.64 -21.93
N ASP A 86 6.73 10.39 -21.07
CA ASP A 86 6.73 11.02 -19.75
C ASP A 86 7.54 10.20 -18.72
N ASN A 87 8.86 10.30 -18.83
CA ASN A 87 9.79 9.79 -17.79
C ASN A 87 9.49 10.40 -16.40
N LYS A 88 8.86 11.58 -16.33
CA LYS A 88 8.57 12.26 -15.06
C LYS A 88 7.50 11.51 -14.27
N SER A 89 6.47 10.97 -14.93
CA SER A 89 5.42 10.18 -14.29
C SER A 89 5.96 8.91 -13.60
N GLN A 90 6.96 8.24 -14.19
CA GLN A 90 7.63 7.10 -13.54
C GLN A 90 8.46 7.51 -12.33
N ILE A 91 9.24 8.60 -12.45
CA ILE A 91 10.08 9.09 -11.36
C ILE A 91 9.22 9.54 -10.17
N ILE A 92 8.09 10.21 -10.43
CA ILE A 92 7.12 10.63 -9.40
C ILE A 92 6.56 9.40 -8.68
N MET A 93 6.21 8.35 -9.42
CA MET A 93 5.70 7.11 -8.82
C MET A 93 6.76 6.45 -7.94
N THR A 94 8.00 6.27 -8.42
CA THR A 94 9.11 5.69 -7.62
C THR A 94 9.40 6.51 -6.35
N VAL A 95 9.45 7.85 -6.44
CA VAL A 95 9.66 8.71 -5.28
C VAL A 95 8.50 8.60 -4.30
N SER A 96 7.26 8.61 -4.78
CA SER A 96 6.08 8.47 -3.92
C SER A 96 6.05 7.13 -3.18
N ILE A 97 6.46 6.04 -3.82
CA ILE A 97 6.56 4.72 -3.19
C ILE A 97 7.60 4.73 -2.06
N ILE A 98 8.79 5.30 -2.30
CA ILE A 98 9.85 5.35 -1.27
C ILE A 98 9.38 6.17 -0.07
N VAL A 99 8.77 7.34 -0.29
CA VAL A 99 8.27 8.21 0.79
C VAL A 99 7.14 7.55 1.57
N LEU A 100 6.21 6.89 0.89
CA LEU A 100 5.04 6.27 1.52
C LEU A 100 5.34 4.96 2.22
N LEU A 101 6.35 4.22 1.77
CA LEU A 101 6.66 2.88 2.27
C LEU A 101 7.82 2.88 3.27
N ALA A 102 8.75 3.84 3.19
CA ALA A 102 9.77 4.04 4.22
C ALA A 102 9.41 5.19 5.17
N GLY A 103 9.02 6.36 4.65
CA GLY A 103 8.79 7.56 5.47
C GLY A 103 7.61 7.41 6.45
N VAL A 104 6.42 7.13 5.93
CA VAL A 104 5.19 7.10 6.73
C VAL A 104 5.19 6.00 7.80
N PRO A 105 5.64 4.76 7.53
CA PRO A 105 5.66 3.71 8.54
C PRO A 105 6.72 3.98 9.61
N ILE A 106 7.91 4.46 9.23
CA ILE A 106 8.98 4.79 10.19
C ILE A 106 8.53 5.93 11.10
N ILE A 107 7.97 7.02 10.54
CA ILE A 107 7.45 8.14 11.31
C ILE A 107 6.30 7.69 12.21
N GLY A 108 5.35 6.91 11.69
CA GLY A 108 4.21 6.40 12.46
C GLY A 108 4.65 5.50 13.62
N ILE A 109 5.60 4.60 13.40
CA ILE A 109 6.18 3.73 14.44
C ILE A 109 6.93 4.58 15.47
N LEU A 110 7.74 5.56 15.06
CA LEU A 110 8.45 6.45 15.97
C LEU A 110 7.48 7.26 16.85
N CYS A 111 6.43 7.84 16.25
CA CYS A 111 5.39 8.54 16.98
C CYS A 111 4.68 7.62 17.98
N TYR A 112 4.35 6.39 17.57
CA TYR A 112 3.73 5.39 18.44
C TYR A 112 4.65 5.01 19.61
N VAL A 113 5.92 4.70 19.36
CA VAL A 113 6.90 4.33 20.39
C VAL A 113 7.13 5.49 21.36
N LEU A 114 7.25 6.72 20.87
CA LEU A 114 7.39 7.91 21.71
C LEU A 114 6.16 8.11 22.59
N PHE A 115 4.96 8.04 22.03
CA PHE A 115 3.72 8.25 22.77
C PHE A 115 3.48 7.15 23.81
N PHE A 116 3.71 5.88 23.43
CA PHE A 116 3.59 4.75 24.34
C PHE A 116 4.67 4.77 25.43
N GLY A 117 5.91 5.14 25.10
CA GLY A 117 6.99 5.29 26.06
C GLY A 117 6.72 6.38 27.10
N LEU A 118 6.18 7.53 26.67
CA LEU A 118 5.74 8.59 27.59
C LEU A 118 4.61 8.13 28.51
N LEU A 119 3.64 7.36 27.98
CA LEU A 119 2.56 6.78 28.77
C LEU A 119 3.11 5.84 29.85
N VAL A 120 3.91 4.85 29.46
CA VAL A 120 4.46 3.84 30.39
C VAL A 120 5.31 4.49 31.47
N SER A 121 6.14 5.47 31.10
CA SER A 121 6.93 6.27 32.05
C SER A 121 6.06 7.07 33.01
N GLY A 122 5.02 7.75 32.50
CA GLY A 122 4.06 8.48 33.33
C GLY A 122 3.32 7.57 34.32
N MET A 123 2.86 6.40 33.87
CA MET A 123 2.19 5.42 34.74
C MET A 123 3.13 4.85 35.79
N SER A 124 4.40 4.61 35.46
CA SER A 124 5.40 4.12 36.42
C SER A 124 5.72 5.14 37.53
N LEU A 125 5.56 6.44 37.28
CA LEU A 125 5.75 7.49 38.29
C LEU A 125 4.54 7.60 39.24
N VAL A 126 3.35 7.33 38.73
CA VAL A 126 2.10 7.44 39.49
C VAL A 126 1.77 6.14 40.24
N TYR A 127 2.15 4.98 39.68
CA TYR A 127 1.88 3.65 40.21
C TYR A 127 3.19 2.85 40.32
N SER A 128 3.75 2.76 41.54
CA SER A 128 5.03 2.09 41.81
C SER A 128 4.96 0.55 41.74
N ASP A 129 3.78 -0.04 42.00
CA ASP A 129 3.49 -1.47 41.90
C ASP A 129 2.28 -1.66 40.98
N PHE A 130 2.50 -1.82 39.67
CA PHE A 130 1.41 -1.97 38.71
C PHE A 130 0.69 -3.32 38.89
N ASN A 131 -0.55 -3.29 39.42
CA ASN A 131 -1.44 -4.45 39.49
C ASN A 131 -2.63 -4.32 38.53
N PHE A 132 -2.93 -5.38 37.77
CA PHE A 132 -4.03 -5.40 36.78
C PHE A 132 -5.42 -5.17 37.42
N ILE A 133 -5.61 -5.59 38.67
CA ILE A 133 -6.86 -5.37 39.43
C ILE A 133 -7.02 -3.86 39.73
N GLU A 134 -5.93 -3.20 40.12
CA GLU A 134 -5.91 -1.77 40.45
C GLU A 134 -6.11 -0.88 39.21
N LEU A 135 -5.68 -1.35 38.04
CA LEU A 135 -5.98 -0.72 36.75
C LEU A 135 -7.49 -0.74 36.44
N ILE A 136 -8.17 -1.84 36.79
CA ILE A 136 -9.61 -2.02 36.51
C ILE A 136 -10.46 -1.16 37.45
N ASP A 137 -10.04 -1.03 38.71
CA ASP A 137 -10.76 -0.22 39.71
C ASP A 137 -10.58 1.30 39.50
N ASN A 138 -9.53 1.73 38.78
CA ASN A 138 -9.28 3.14 38.48
C ASN A 138 -9.83 3.54 37.10
N PRO A 139 -10.99 4.22 37.03
CA PRO A 139 -11.63 4.55 35.75
C PRO A 139 -10.79 5.49 34.88
N GLU A 140 -10.00 6.40 35.47
CA GLU A 140 -9.13 7.32 34.74
C GLU A 140 -7.96 6.60 34.07
N ALA A 141 -7.31 5.67 34.79
CA ALA A 141 -6.20 4.87 34.26
C ALA A 141 -6.66 3.93 33.14
N LEU A 142 -7.85 3.33 33.32
CA LEU A 142 -8.49 2.48 32.31
C LEU A 142 -8.80 3.26 31.02
N LEU A 143 -9.30 4.50 31.15
CA LEU A 143 -9.61 5.37 30.02
C LEU A 143 -8.35 5.75 29.24
N ILE A 144 -7.25 6.06 29.92
CA ILE A 144 -5.95 6.33 29.30
C ILE A 144 -5.42 5.08 28.58
N PHE A 145 -5.51 3.90 29.20
CA PHE A 145 -5.04 2.63 28.63
C PHE A 145 -5.80 2.26 27.35
N PHE A 146 -7.14 2.31 27.36
CA PHE A 146 -7.94 2.05 26.16
C PHE A 146 -7.75 3.14 25.10
N GLY A 147 -7.61 4.40 25.51
CA GLY A 147 -7.35 5.52 24.61
C GLY A 147 -6.05 5.35 23.83
N THR A 148 -4.97 4.86 24.46
CA THR A 148 -3.68 4.67 23.79
C THR A 148 -3.66 3.46 22.87
N ILE A 149 -4.35 2.37 23.24
CA ILE A 149 -4.60 1.24 22.33
C ILE A 149 -5.34 1.73 21.08
N LEU A 150 -6.38 2.56 21.25
CA LEU A 150 -7.16 3.13 20.16
C LEU A 150 -6.31 4.04 19.26
N VAL A 151 -5.44 4.89 19.82
CA VAL A 151 -4.46 5.68 19.05
C VAL A 151 -3.50 4.77 18.26
N GLY A 152 -3.05 3.66 18.85
CA GLY A 152 -2.25 2.66 18.16
C GLY A 152 -2.96 2.08 16.93
N PHE A 153 -4.23 1.70 17.09
CA PHE A 153 -5.06 1.24 15.96
C PHE A 153 -5.24 2.32 14.89
N ILE A 154 -5.43 3.59 15.26
CA ILE A 154 -5.53 4.70 14.31
C ILE A 154 -4.22 4.87 13.53
N ILE A 155 -3.06 4.82 14.19
CA ILE A 155 -1.76 4.93 13.52
C ILE A 155 -1.54 3.75 12.56
N LEU A 156 -1.83 2.53 13.00
CA LEU A 156 -1.74 1.33 12.17
C LEU A 156 -2.65 1.47 10.93
N PHE A 157 -3.86 1.97 11.13
CA PHE A 157 -4.81 2.25 10.06
C PHE A 157 -4.26 3.26 9.05
N VAL A 158 -3.75 4.41 9.51
CA VAL A 158 -3.14 5.44 8.64
C VAL A 158 -1.97 4.87 7.83
N ILE A 159 -1.14 4.03 8.45
CA ILE A 159 -0.03 3.36 7.75
C ILE A 159 -0.57 2.45 6.64
N ILE A 160 -1.53 1.57 6.94
CA ILE A 160 -2.13 0.66 5.96
C ILE A 160 -2.73 1.44 4.78
N PHE A 161 -3.46 2.53 5.06
CA PHE A 161 -4.07 3.36 4.00
C PHE A 161 -3.04 4.06 3.12
N SER A 162 -1.93 4.50 3.71
CA SER A 162 -0.85 5.16 2.98
C SER A 162 -0.16 4.21 1.99
N LEU A 163 -0.14 2.91 2.30
CA LEU A 163 0.39 1.87 1.42
C LEU A 163 -0.51 1.57 0.20
N LEU A 164 -1.76 2.05 0.18
CA LEU A 164 -2.70 1.85 -0.94
C LEU A 164 -2.54 2.89 -2.05
N ILE A 165 -1.89 4.01 -1.78
CA ILE A 165 -1.78 5.14 -2.73
C ILE A 165 -1.06 4.72 -4.03
N PRO A 166 0.06 3.96 -4.00
CA PRO A 166 0.73 3.51 -5.22
C PRO A 166 -0.16 2.62 -6.10
N ASP A 167 -1.00 1.75 -5.49
CA ASP A 167 -1.95 0.91 -6.23
C ASP A 167 -2.91 1.74 -7.06
N ILE A 168 -3.45 2.80 -6.44
CA ILE A 168 -4.41 3.71 -7.07
C ILE A 168 -3.77 4.47 -8.22
N ILE A 169 -2.56 5.00 -8.03
CA ILE A 169 -1.82 5.76 -9.05
C ILE A 169 -1.61 4.88 -10.29
N MET A 170 -1.12 3.66 -10.08
CA MET A 170 -0.82 2.76 -11.19
C MET A 170 -2.09 2.25 -11.88
N GLN A 171 -3.14 1.94 -11.11
CA GLN A 171 -4.42 1.54 -11.70
C GLN A 171 -5.05 2.67 -12.53
N LYS A 172 -4.92 3.93 -12.10
CA LYS A 172 -5.41 5.08 -12.88
C LYS A 172 -4.76 5.14 -14.25
N GLN A 173 -3.44 4.91 -14.32
CA GLN A 173 -2.73 4.86 -15.59
C GLN A 173 -3.16 3.67 -16.45
N LEU A 174 -3.27 2.48 -15.86
CA LEU A 174 -3.77 1.29 -16.55
C LEU A 174 -5.18 1.51 -17.13
N ASN A 175 -6.08 2.13 -16.37
CA ASN A 175 -7.42 2.44 -16.85
C ASN A 175 -7.39 3.35 -18.08
N SER A 176 -6.59 4.43 -18.04
CA SER A 176 -6.40 5.34 -19.19
C SER A 176 -5.91 4.58 -20.42
N ILE A 177 -4.92 3.70 -20.24
CA ILE A 177 -4.39 2.82 -21.29
C ILE A 177 -5.49 1.89 -21.85
N TRP A 178 -6.19 1.16 -20.99
CA TRP A 178 -7.21 0.20 -21.40
C TRP A 178 -8.40 0.86 -22.09
N GLU A 179 -8.78 2.06 -21.67
CA GLU A 179 -9.81 2.87 -22.35
C GLU A 179 -9.35 3.29 -23.74
N LYS A 180 -8.12 3.82 -23.90
CA LYS A 180 -7.55 4.16 -25.22
C LYS A 180 -7.52 2.96 -26.17
N ILE A 181 -7.18 1.77 -25.68
CA ILE A 181 -7.17 0.54 -26.50
C ILE A 181 -8.59 0.15 -26.91
N ARG A 182 -9.57 0.29 -26.01
CA ARG A 182 -10.96 -0.07 -26.28
C ARG A 182 -11.62 0.88 -27.27
N THR A 183 -11.27 2.17 -27.25
CA THR A 183 -11.81 3.17 -28.17
C THR A 183 -11.16 3.16 -29.56
N LYS A 184 -9.92 2.68 -29.69
CA LYS A 184 -9.23 2.49 -30.99
C LYS A 184 -9.69 1.26 -31.78
N LYS A 185 -10.56 0.41 -31.20
CA LYS A 185 -11.02 -0.84 -31.79
C LYS A 185 -12.46 -0.72 -32.27
#